data_AF-R5L1E8-F1
#
_entry.id   AF-R5L1E8-F1
#
_cell.length_a   1.000
_cell.length_b   1.000
_cell.length_c   1.000
_cell.angle_alpha   90.00
_cell.angle_beta   90.00
_cell.angle_gamma   90.00
#
_symmetry.space_group_name_H-M   'P 1'
#
loop_
_entity.id
_entity.type
_entity.pdbx_description
1 polymer ?
#
loop_
_entity_poly.entity_id
_entity_poly.type
_entity_poly.pdbx_seq_one_letter_code
_entity_poly.pdbx_strand_id
1 'polypeptide(L)'
;MIQAGDADIVVAGGMENMSMAPYALMQGRYGYRMGHAQAVDTMIKDALWDAFNDYHMGITAENVCEKYGITREELDEFAANSQQKCEKAREEGKFKDEIVPVEIKKKKETIVFDTDEGPRAGVTAESLARLRPAFKKDGIVTAGNSSGINDGAAAIVVMSEEKAKELGVKPMATWVGGALAGVDPKIMGIGPVAATNKLMKKIGMTVDDMDLIEANEAFAAQSIAVARDLKFDESKLNVNGGAIALGHPVGASGCRILVTLLHEMQKRDAKKGLATLCIGGGMGCATVVERD
;
A
#
# COMPACT_ATOMS: atom_id res chain seq x y z
N MET A 1 7.65 22.31 -1.15
CA MET A 1 7.02 23.30 -0.26
C MET A 1 7.96 23.62 0.89
N ILE A 2 8.10 22.78 1.91
CA ILE A 2 8.97 23.08 3.08
C ILE A 2 10.43 23.31 2.67
N GLN A 3 11.07 22.36 1.98
CA GLN A 3 12.44 22.55 1.49
C GLN A 3 12.62 23.72 0.50
N ALA A 4 11.53 24.17 -0.13
CA ALA A 4 11.56 25.30 -1.06
C ALA A 4 11.35 26.65 -0.35
N GLY A 5 11.01 26.64 0.95
CA GLY A 5 10.72 27.85 1.73
C GLY A 5 9.28 28.37 1.62
N ASP A 6 8.37 27.63 0.99
CA ASP A 6 6.99 28.11 0.74
C ASP A 6 6.02 27.86 1.92
N ALA A 7 6.40 26.98 2.85
CA ALA A 7 5.56 26.61 4.00
C ALA A 7 6.42 26.04 5.13
N ASP A 8 6.02 26.26 6.37
CA ASP A 8 6.65 25.65 7.55
C ASP A 8 5.92 24.42 8.07
N ILE A 9 4.62 24.31 7.82
CA ILE A 9 3.74 23.25 8.31
C ILE A 9 2.80 22.84 7.19
N VAL A 10 2.72 21.55 6.89
CA VAL A 10 1.86 20.98 5.85
C VAL A 10 1.17 19.74 6.39
N VAL A 11 -0.15 19.66 6.22
CA VAL A 11 -0.87 18.39 6.34
C VAL A 11 -0.75 17.66 5.01
N ALA A 12 -0.19 16.45 5.04
CA ALA A 12 -0.03 15.58 3.88
C ALA A 12 -0.70 14.24 4.14
N GLY A 13 -1.08 13.52 3.09
CA GLY A 13 -1.73 12.23 3.24
C GLY A 13 -2.47 11.80 1.99
N GLY A 14 -3.48 10.97 2.20
CA GLY A 14 -4.37 10.48 1.15
C GLY A 14 -5.64 9.87 1.73
N MET A 15 -6.68 9.84 0.91
CA MET A 15 -7.97 9.25 1.25
C MET A 15 -8.54 8.57 0.04
N GLU A 16 -9.30 7.49 0.26
CA GLU A 16 -10.03 6.80 -0.78
C GLU A 16 -11.32 6.21 -0.20
N ASN A 17 -12.40 6.25 -0.98
CA ASN A 17 -13.59 5.45 -0.72
C ASN A 17 -13.97 4.74 -2.03
N MET A 18 -13.42 3.55 -2.20
CA MET A 18 -13.61 2.74 -3.40
C MET A 18 -15.04 2.18 -3.44
N SER A 19 -15.65 1.91 -2.28
CA SER A 19 -17.04 1.45 -2.19
C SER A 19 -18.05 2.43 -2.78
N MET A 20 -17.72 3.74 -2.79
CA MET A 20 -18.57 4.81 -3.32
C MET A 20 -18.24 5.22 -4.77
N ALA A 21 -17.34 4.52 -5.45
CA ALA A 21 -17.01 4.84 -6.83
C ALA A 21 -18.24 4.73 -7.76
N PRO A 22 -18.53 5.75 -8.59
CA PRO A 22 -19.71 5.73 -9.46
C PRO A 22 -19.52 4.85 -10.70
N TYR A 23 -20.63 4.62 -11.41
CA TYR A 23 -20.60 4.18 -12.80
C TYR A 23 -20.72 5.40 -13.73
N ALA A 24 -20.07 5.35 -14.89
CA ALA A 24 -20.05 6.43 -15.88
C ALA A 24 -20.61 5.99 -17.25
N LEU A 25 -21.30 6.90 -17.93
CA LEU A 25 -21.72 6.75 -19.33
C LEU A 25 -20.93 7.74 -20.20
N MET A 26 -19.89 7.24 -20.87
CA MET A 26 -18.87 8.07 -21.53
C MET A 26 -19.41 9.01 -22.61
N GLN A 27 -20.53 8.68 -23.26
CA GLN A 27 -21.17 9.48 -24.30
C GLN A 27 -22.50 10.09 -23.84
N GLY A 28 -22.82 9.98 -22.54
CA GLY A 28 -24.05 10.51 -21.95
C GLY A 28 -24.22 12.02 -22.13
N ARG A 29 -23.12 12.77 -22.32
CA ARG A 29 -23.14 14.22 -22.53
C ARG A 29 -23.73 14.65 -23.87
N TYR A 30 -23.34 13.98 -24.96
CA TYR A 30 -23.73 14.36 -26.34
C TYR A 30 -24.68 13.36 -27.00
N GLY A 31 -24.97 12.26 -26.32
CA GLY A 31 -25.95 11.26 -26.74
C GLY A 31 -25.33 10.09 -27.51
N TYR A 32 -25.92 8.91 -27.31
CA TYR A 32 -25.53 7.66 -27.97
C TYR A 32 -26.17 7.46 -29.36
N ARG A 33 -27.00 8.41 -29.80
CA ARG A 33 -27.88 8.31 -30.98
C ARG A 33 -28.91 7.17 -30.88
N MET A 34 -28.48 5.91 -30.98
CA MET A 34 -29.33 4.71 -30.89
C MET A 34 -28.44 3.46 -30.69
N GLY A 35 -28.84 2.53 -29.83
CA GLY A 35 -28.13 1.26 -29.59
C GLY A 35 -27.77 1.02 -28.12
N HIS A 36 -27.08 -0.09 -27.84
CA HIS A 36 -26.59 -0.43 -26.51
C HIS A 36 -25.38 0.43 -26.11
N ALA A 37 -25.21 0.65 -24.81
CA ALA A 37 -24.08 1.35 -24.23
C ALA A 37 -23.58 0.62 -22.99
N GLN A 38 -22.28 0.71 -22.73
CA GLN A 38 -21.66 0.18 -21.50
C GLN A 38 -21.69 1.25 -20.41
N ALA A 39 -22.22 0.89 -19.24
CA ALA A 39 -21.94 1.61 -18.00
C ALA A 39 -20.55 1.20 -17.50
N VAL A 40 -19.65 2.17 -17.41
CA VAL A 40 -18.24 1.95 -17.04
C VAL A 40 -18.10 2.04 -15.54
N ASP A 41 -17.55 1.01 -14.91
CA ASP A 41 -17.13 1.05 -13.51
C ASP A 41 -15.89 1.95 -13.36
N THR A 42 -16.02 3.08 -12.65
CA THR A 42 -14.91 4.06 -12.55
C THR A 42 -13.82 3.61 -11.60
N MET A 43 -14.11 2.81 -10.57
CA MET A 43 -13.08 2.21 -9.72
C MET A 43 -12.15 1.34 -10.56
N ILE A 44 -12.72 0.48 -11.41
CA ILE A 44 -11.92 -0.35 -12.29
C ILE A 44 -11.18 0.52 -13.30
N LYS A 45 -11.90 1.39 -14.02
CA LYS A 45 -11.35 2.15 -15.15
C LYS A 45 -10.22 3.11 -14.74
N ASP A 46 -10.38 3.78 -13.60
CA ASP A 46 -9.50 4.89 -13.21
C ASP A 46 -8.38 4.44 -12.26
N ALA A 47 -8.57 3.34 -11.51
CA ALA A 47 -7.59 2.89 -10.51
C ALA A 47 -6.99 1.51 -10.78
N LEU A 48 -7.75 0.57 -11.37
CA LEU A 48 -7.36 -0.85 -11.44
C LEU A 48 -7.11 -1.36 -12.86
N TRP A 49 -7.17 -0.48 -13.86
CA TRP A 49 -6.99 -0.82 -15.27
C TRP A 49 -5.74 -0.18 -15.85
N ASP A 50 -4.93 -0.95 -16.56
CA ASP A 50 -3.75 -0.42 -17.22
C ASP A 50 -4.17 0.35 -18.47
N ALA A 51 -3.88 1.65 -18.48
CA ALA A 51 -4.27 2.53 -19.58
C ALA A 51 -3.55 2.24 -20.90
N PHE A 52 -2.44 1.50 -20.87
CA PHE A 52 -1.59 1.26 -22.04
C PHE A 52 -1.80 -0.12 -22.66
N ASN A 53 -2.05 -1.14 -21.84
CA ASN A 53 -2.12 -2.53 -22.25
C ASN A 53 -3.55 -3.11 -22.20
N ASP A 54 -4.52 -2.33 -21.73
CA ASP A 54 -5.94 -2.67 -21.72
C ASP A 54 -6.28 -3.96 -20.95
N TYR A 55 -5.78 -4.08 -19.71
CA TYR A 55 -6.14 -5.15 -18.79
C TYR A 55 -6.09 -4.72 -17.32
N HIS A 56 -6.60 -5.56 -16.43
CA HIS A 56 -6.61 -5.31 -14.99
C HIS A 56 -5.20 -5.38 -14.36
N MET A 57 -4.93 -4.62 -13.30
CA MET A 57 -3.65 -4.66 -12.54
C MET A 57 -3.25 -6.07 -12.10
N GLY A 58 -4.21 -6.94 -11.86
CA GLY A 58 -3.97 -8.36 -11.54
C GLY A 58 -3.23 -9.14 -12.63
N ILE A 59 -3.36 -8.74 -13.90
CA ILE A 59 -2.57 -9.30 -15.00
C ILE A 59 -1.10 -8.85 -14.91
N THR A 60 -0.81 -7.64 -14.41
CA THR A 60 0.58 -7.24 -14.16
C THR A 60 1.24 -8.10 -13.08
N ALA A 61 0.49 -8.53 -12.06
CA ALA A 61 0.97 -9.45 -11.04
C ALA A 61 1.26 -10.84 -11.62
N GLU A 62 0.40 -11.35 -12.50
CA GLU A 62 0.64 -12.57 -13.26
C GLU A 62 1.90 -12.48 -14.14
N ASN A 63 2.13 -11.34 -14.81
CA ASN A 63 3.35 -11.12 -15.58
C ASN A 63 4.61 -11.13 -14.70
N VAL A 64 4.53 -10.58 -13.49
CA VAL A 64 5.62 -10.64 -12.51
C VAL A 64 5.88 -12.08 -12.08
N CYS A 65 4.84 -12.87 -11.79
CA CYS A 65 4.99 -14.29 -11.48
C CYS A 65 5.73 -15.04 -12.57
N GLU A 66 5.31 -14.87 -13.83
CA GLU A 66 5.95 -15.51 -14.99
C GLU A 66 7.42 -15.10 -15.14
N LYS A 67 7.71 -13.80 -14.99
CA LYS A 67 9.07 -13.26 -15.15
C LYS A 67 10.03 -13.71 -14.06
N TYR A 68 9.55 -13.82 -12.81
CA TYR A 68 10.37 -14.15 -11.65
C TYR A 68 10.31 -15.63 -11.25
N GLY A 69 9.52 -16.43 -11.97
CA GLY A 69 9.31 -17.84 -11.64
C GLY A 69 8.66 -18.06 -10.27
N ILE A 70 7.79 -17.14 -9.85
CA ILE A 70 7.11 -17.21 -8.54
C ILE A 70 5.97 -18.23 -8.64
N THR A 71 5.92 -19.17 -7.70
CA THR A 71 4.93 -20.23 -7.69
C THR A 71 3.67 -19.86 -6.92
N ARG A 72 2.59 -20.62 -7.10
CA ARG A 72 1.33 -20.42 -6.38
C ARG A 72 1.51 -20.59 -4.87
N GLU A 73 2.32 -21.57 -4.48
CA GLU A 73 2.64 -21.89 -3.09
C GLU A 73 3.31 -20.70 -2.42
N GLU A 74 4.29 -20.08 -3.08
CA GLU A 74 4.96 -18.88 -2.56
C GLU A 74 4.00 -17.70 -2.37
N LEU A 75 3.06 -17.49 -3.30
CA LEU A 75 2.04 -16.45 -3.17
C LEU A 75 1.15 -16.68 -1.94
N ASP A 76 0.70 -17.91 -1.75
CA ASP A 76 -0.23 -18.27 -0.69
C ASP A 76 0.48 -18.31 0.69
N GLU A 77 1.74 -18.74 0.76
CA GLU A 77 2.57 -18.67 1.96
C GLU A 77 2.80 -17.22 2.40
N PHE A 78 3.17 -16.33 1.46
CA PHE A 78 3.34 -14.91 1.74
C PHE A 78 2.05 -14.28 2.27
N ALA A 79 0.93 -14.57 1.61
CA ALA A 79 -0.38 -14.05 2.00
C ALA A 79 -0.84 -14.55 3.38
N ALA A 80 -0.62 -15.84 3.68
CA ALA A 80 -0.92 -16.40 4.99
C ALA A 80 -0.06 -15.75 6.08
N ASN A 81 1.23 -15.54 5.83
CA ASN A 81 2.12 -14.84 6.76
C ASN A 81 1.65 -13.40 7.03
N SER A 82 1.25 -12.64 6.00
CA SER A 82 0.68 -11.30 6.21
C SER A 82 -0.56 -11.33 7.10
N GLN A 83 -1.47 -12.27 6.88
CA GLN A 83 -2.69 -12.41 7.70
C GLN A 83 -2.35 -12.74 9.16
N GLN A 84 -1.42 -13.66 9.39
CA GLN A 84 -1.00 -14.08 10.73
C GLN A 84 -0.26 -12.96 11.49
N LYS A 85 0.63 -12.21 10.82
CA LYS A 85 1.27 -11.03 11.41
C LYS A 85 0.23 -9.98 11.81
N CYS A 86 -0.78 -9.76 10.97
CA CYS A 86 -1.86 -8.81 11.25
C CYS A 86 -2.78 -9.26 12.39
N GLU A 87 -3.12 -10.55 12.44
CA GLU A 87 -3.90 -11.14 13.54
C GLU A 87 -3.19 -10.92 14.87
N LYS A 88 -1.90 -11.26 14.94
CA LYS A 88 -1.05 -11.03 16.12
C LYS A 88 -0.96 -9.54 16.48
N ALA A 89 -0.71 -8.67 15.50
CA ALA A 89 -0.62 -7.23 15.73
C ALA A 89 -1.93 -6.65 16.31
N ARG A 90 -3.07 -7.15 15.85
CA ARG A 90 -4.39 -6.76 16.38
C ARG A 90 -4.59 -7.22 17.83
N GLU A 91 -4.24 -8.48 18.14
CA GLU A 91 -4.29 -9.01 19.50
C GLU A 91 -3.39 -8.24 20.48
N GLU A 92 -2.20 -7.84 20.02
CA GLU A 92 -1.26 -7.02 20.78
C GLU A 92 -1.65 -5.54 20.84
N GLY A 93 -2.71 -5.12 20.14
CA GLY A 93 -3.17 -3.73 20.11
C GLY A 93 -2.21 -2.78 19.39
N LYS A 94 -1.43 -3.27 18.42
CA LYS A 94 -0.40 -2.50 17.70
C LYS A 94 -0.98 -1.33 16.90
N PHE A 95 -2.22 -1.38 16.45
CA PHE A 95 -2.83 -0.30 15.66
C PHE A 95 -3.57 0.76 16.49
N LYS A 96 -3.70 0.57 17.81
CA LYS A 96 -4.51 1.47 18.66
C LYS A 96 -4.05 2.92 18.66
N ASP A 97 -2.74 3.14 18.54
CA ASP A 97 -2.17 4.49 18.60
C ASP A 97 -2.27 5.22 17.25
N GLU A 98 -2.44 4.48 16.14
CA GLU A 98 -2.46 5.05 14.79
C GLU A 98 -3.88 5.23 14.20
N ILE A 99 -4.88 4.51 14.75
CA ILE A 99 -6.26 4.60 14.29
C ILE A 99 -7.02 5.69 15.04
N VAL A 100 -7.60 6.62 14.28
CA VAL A 100 -8.63 7.55 14.77
C VAL A 100 -10.03 6.92 14.56
N PRO A 101 -10.86 6.77 15.60
CA PRO A 101 -12.21 6.22 15.45
C PRO A 101 -13.11 7.08 14.54
N VAL A 102 -13.89 6.42 13.69
CA VAL A 102 -14.88 7.07 12.82
C VAL A 102 -16.28 6.81 13.37
N GLU A 103 -17.01 7.88 13.70
CA GLU A 103 -18.40 7.80 14.14
C GLU A 103 -19.37 7.77 12.95
N ILE A 104 -20.10 6.66 12.79
CA ILE A 104 -21.08 6.44 11.73
C ILE A 104 -22.48 6.59 12.32
N LYS A 105 -23.17 7.69 11.96
CA LYS A 105 -24.54 7.96 12.40
C LYS A 105 -25.55 7.20 11.53
N LYS A 106 -26.28 6.25 12.13
CA LYS A 106 -27.35 5.47 11.50
C LYS A 106 -28.69 5.76 12.18
N LYS A 107 -29.42 6.74 11.65
CA LYS A 107 -30.68 7.26 12.24
C LYS A 107 -30.48 7.74 13.69
N LYS A 108 -30.88 6.93 14.69
CA LYS A 108 -30.77 7.25 16.13
C LYS A 108 -29.57 6.56 16.80
N GLU A 109 -28.85 5.70 16.09
CA GLU A 109 -27.70 4.95 16.59
C GLU A 109 -26.40 5.56 16.03
N THR A 110 -25.34 5.57 16.83
CA THR A 110 -23.98 5.90 16.39
C THR A 110 -23.12 4.65 16.54
N ILE A 111 -22.53 4.18 15.44
CA ILE A 111 -21.59 3.07 15.41
C ILE A 111 -20.18 3.66 15.40
N VAL A 112 -19.29 3.20 16.26
CA VAL A 112 -17.88 3.59 16.24
C VAL A 112 -17.11 2.55 15.44
N PHE A 113 -16.43 2.98 14.38
CA PHE A 113 -15.55 2.16 13.57
C PHE A 113 -14.09 2.53 13.88
N ASP A 114 -13.38 1.64 14.56
CA ASP A 114 -12.02 1.87 15.07
C ASP A 114 -11.08 0.66 14.88
N THR A 115 -11.50 -0.31 14.07
CA THR A 115 -10.80 -1.58 13.90
C THR A 115 -10.80 -1.96 12.42
N ASP A 116 -9.63 -2.29 11.88
CA ASP A 116 -9.50 -2.81 10.51
C ASP A 116 -10.32 -4.09 10.32
N GLU A 117 -11.20 -4.10 9.32
CA GLU A 117 -12.10 -5.22 9.03
C GLU A 117 -11.54 -6.24 8.02
N GLY A 118 -10.46 -5.88 7.32
CA GLY A 118 -9.81 -6.73 6.32
C GLY A 118 -9.19 -8.03 6.87
N PRO A 119 -8.49 -8.01 8.02
CA PRO A 119 -7.79 -9.18 8.54
C PRO A 119 -8.73 -10.34 8.87
N ARG A 120 -8.37 -11.55 8.42
CA ARG A 120 -9.13 -12.79 8.59
C ARG A 120 -8.37 -13.74 9.52
N ALA A 121 -9.01 -14.16 10.61
CA ALA A 121 -8.42 -15.05 11.60
C ALA A 121 -8.16 -16.45 11.03
N GLY A 122 -7.02 -17.06 11.39
CA GLY A 122 -6.71 -18.46 11.10
C GLY A 122 -6.48 -18.78 9.62
N VAL A 123 -6.07 -17.81 8.80
CA VAL A 123 -5.70 -18.06 7.40
C VAL A 123 -4.40 -18.88 7.32
N THR A 124 -4.39 -19.91 6.48
CA THR A 124 -3.24 -20.78 6.23
C THR A 124 -3.00 -20.91 4.73
N ALA A 125 -1.79 -21.28 4.32
CA ALA A 125 -1.47 -21.50 2.91
C ALA A 125 -2.39 -22.59 2.29
N GLU A 126 -2.73 -23.64 3.04
CA GLU A 126 -3.62 -24.71 2.58
C GLU A 126 -5.07 -24.24 2.37
N SER A 127 -5.54 -23.28 3.18
CA SER A 127 -6.87 -22.70 2.98
C SER A 127 -6.90 -21.78 1.76
N LEU A 128 -5.82 -21.03 1.52
CA LEU A 128 -5.66 -20.17 0.35
C LEU A 128 -5.47 -20.97 -0.95
N ALA A 129 -4.80 -22.13 -0.91
CA ALA A 129 -4.58 -23.00 -2.08
C ALA A 129 -5.88 -23.45 -2.78
N ARG A 130 -7.01 -23.45 -2.05
CA ARG A 130 -8.33 -23.82 -2.58
C ARG A 130 -8.99 -22.74 -3.44
N LEU A 131 -8.46 -21.52 -3.40
CA LEU A 131 -9.03 -20.39 -4.12
C LEU A 131 -8.73 -20.48 -5.61
N ARG A 132 -9.73 -20.09 -6.41
CA ARG A 132 -9.62 -20.03 -7.87
C ARG A 132 -8.83 -18.80 -8.31
N PRO A 133 -8.12 -18.86 -9.44
CA PRO A 133 -7.48 -17.71 -10.05
C PRO A 133 -8.49 -16.57 -10.31
N ALA A 134 -8.08 -15.33 -10.05
CA ALA A 134 -8.96 -14.17 -10.13
C ALA A 134 -8.91 -13.45 -11.49
N PHE A 135 -7.78 -13.50 -12.20
CA PHE A 135 -7.53 -12.62 -13.35
C PHE A 135 -7.34 -13.34 -14.69
N LYS A 136 -6.79 -14.56 -14.70
CA LYS A 136 -6.68 -15.40 -15.90
C LYS A 136 -6.99 -16.86 -15.56
N LYS A 137 -7.51 -17.63 -16.52
CA LYS A 137 -8.04 -18.99 -16.32
C LYS A 137 -7.03 -19.94 -15.64
N ASP A 138 -5.80 -19.94 -16.14
CA ASP A 138 -4.70 -20.79 -15.65
C ASP A 138 -3.69 -19.96 -14.84
N GLY A 139 -4.18 -18.91 -14.17
CA GLY A 139 -3.38 -18.02 -13.33
C GLY A 139 -3.12 -18.57 -11.95
N ILE A 140 -2.29 -17.86 -11.19
CA ILE A 140 -1.94 -18.20 -9.82
C ILE A 140 -2.26 -17.08 -8.83
N VAL A 141 -2.60 -15.88 -9.32
CA VAL A 141 -3.06 -14.77 -8.49
C VAL A 141 -4.54 -14.99 -8.16
N THR A 142 -4.87 -14.91 -6.87
CA THR A 142 -6.21 -15.15 -6.32
C THR A 142 -6.62 -14.02 -5.38
N ALA A 143 -7.90 -13.95 -5.02
CA ALA A 143 -8.38 -13.04 -3.98
C ALA A 143 -7.77 -13.30 -2.58
N GLY A 144 -7.08 -14.43 -2.39
CA GLY A 144 -6.37 -14.76 -1.16
C GLY A 144 -4.98 -14.15 -1.07
N ASN A 145 -4.33 -13.94 -2.21
CA ASN A 145 -2.96 -13.47 -2.33
C ASN A 145 -2.84 -12.11 -3.05
N SER A 146 -3.96 -11.40 -3.14
CA SER A 146 -4.06 -9.99 -3.55
C SER A 146 -4.71 -9.17 -2.43
N SER A 147 -4.40 -7.88 -2.37
CA SER A 147 -5.14 -6.96 -1.50
C SER A 147 -6.59 -6.80 -1.94
N GLY A 148 -7.45 -6.37 -1.01
CA GLY A 148 -8.84 -6.05 -1.26
C GLY A 148 -9.06 -4.69 -1.92
N ILE A 149 -10.34 -4.41 -2.18
CA ILE A 149 -10.88 -3.07 -2.45
C ILE A 149 -11.29 -2.52 -1.08
N ASN A 150 -10.78 -1.34 -0.71
CA ASN A 150 -10.92 -0.84 0.66
C ASN A 150 -11.15 0.67 0.69
N ASP A 151 -11.74 1.10 1.79
CA ASP A 151 -11.96 2.51 2.11
C ASP A 151 -11.04 2.92 3.26
N GLY A 152 -10.53 4.15 3.23
CA GLY A 152 -9.68 4.64 4.32
C GLY A 152 -9.02 5.97 4.01
N ALA A 153 -8.52 6.62 5.05
CA ALA A 153 -7.71 7.82 4.96
C ALA A 153 -6.54 7.74 5.94
N ALA A 154 -5.40 8.29 5.54
CA ALA A 154 -4.23 8.44 6.39
C ALA A 154 -3.63 9.83 6.17
N ALA A 155 -3.20 10.46 7.25
CA ALA A 155 -2.63 11.80 7.22
C ALA A 155 -1.48 11.94 8.21
N ILE A 156 -0.55 12.81 7.87
CA ILE A 156 0.60 13.21 8.69
C ILE A 156 0.73 14.74 8.68
N VAL A 157 1.36 15.27 9.72
CA VAL A 157 1.79 16.67 9.76
C VAL A 157 3.30 16.70 9.52
N VAL A 158 3.71 17.39 8.47
CA VAL A 158 5.12 17.61 8.14
C VAL A 158 5.47 19.04 8.51
N MET A 159 6.57 19.23 9.23
CA MET A 159 7.02 20.53 9.70
C MET A 159 8.48 20.78 9.32
N SER A 160 8.87 22.04 9.15
CA SER A 160 10.28 22.41 9.22
C SER A 160 10.82 22.14 10.63
N GLU A 161 12.09 21.76 10.73
CA GLU A 161 12.73 21.48 12.02
C GLU A 161 12.72 22.73 12.92
N GLU A 162 12.97 23.90 12.35
CA GLU A 162 12.92 25.19 13.04
C GLU A 162 11.53 25.43 13.64
N LYS A 163 10.46 25.23 12.86
CA LYS A 163 9.10 25.46 13.34
C LYS A 163 8.66 24.44 14.38
N ALA A 164 9.07 23.18 14.23
CA ALA A 164 8.81 22.16 15.24
C ALA A 164 9.46 22.53 16.60
N LYS A 165 10.71 23.01 16.58
CA LYS A 165 11.42 23.49 17.78
C LYS A 165 10.77 24.73 18.38
N GLU A 166 10.43 25.73 17.56
CA GLU A 166 9.74 26.96 18.00
C GLU A 166 8.43 26.65 18.73
N LEU A 167 7.66 25.69 18.22
CA LEU A 167 6.36 25.30 18.78
C LEU A 167 6.46 24.22 19.88
N GLY A 168 7.66 23.73 20.20
CA GLY A 168 7.85 22.68 21.19
C GLY A 168 7.25 21.32 20.78
N VAL A 169 7.06 21.07 19.49
CA VAL A 169 6.57 19.79 18.97
C VAL A 169 7.72 18.78 18.96
N LYS A 170 7.50 17.60 19.54
CA LYS A 170 8.43 16.47 19.43
C LYS A 170 8.12 15.67 18.16
N PRO A 171 8.97 15.69 17.12
CA PRO A 171 8.72 14.94 15.89
C PRO A 171 8.69 13.42 16.14
N MET A 172 7.89 12.68 15.36
CA MET A 172 7.93 11.22 15.37
C MET A 172 9.15 10.67 14.64
N ALA A 173 9.61 11.35 13.59
CA ALA A 173 10.78 11.03 12.80
C ALA A 173 11.17 12.25 11.92
N THR A 174 12.39 12.22 11.40
CA THR A 174 12.90 13.14 10.39
C THR A 174 12.79 12.49 9.01
N TRP A 175 12.27 13.23 8.03
CA TRP A 175 12.26 12.77 6.64
C TRP A 175 13.62 12.96 5.99
N VAL A 176 14.31 11.85 5.69
CA VAL A 176 15.66 11.86 5.08
C VAL A 176 15.57 12.13 3.59
N GLY A 177 14.58 11.50 2.93
CA GLY A 177 14.33 11.75 1.53
C GLY A 177 13.36 10.76 0.89
N GLY A 178 12.92 11.11 -0.31
CA GLY A 178 12.08 10.27 -1.15
C GLY A 178 12.48 10.31 -2.62
N ALA A 179 12.01 9.31 -3.37
CA ALA A 179 12.22 9.20 -4.81
C ALA A 179 11.02 8.53 -5.51
N LEU A 180 10.83 8.94 -6.77
CA LEU A 180 9.94 8.30 -7.74
C LEU A 180 10.78 7.71 -8.88
N ALA A 181 10.37 6.56 -9.40
CA ALA A 181 10.96 5.95 -10.58
C ALA A 181 9.90 5.23 -11.42
N GLY A 182 10.14 5.18 -12.74
CA GLY A 182 9.28 4.49 -13.70
C GLY A 182 9.84 3.13 -14.11
N VAL A 183 8.95 2.22 -14.48
CA VAL A 183 9.21 0.87 -15.01
C VAL A 183 8.21 0.58 -16.14
N ASP A 184 8.34 -0.55 -16.82
CA ASP A 184 7.34 -0.98 -17.80
C ASP A 184 5.96 -1.19 -17.11
N PRO A 185 4.87 -0.58 -17.60
CA PRO A 185 3.53 -0.76 -17.04
C PRO A 185 3.09 -2.23 -16.91
N LYS A 186 3.60 -3.12 -17.77
CA LYS A 186 3.29 -4.56 -17.73
C LYS A 186 3.75 -5.26 -16.46
N ILE A 187 4.73 -4.70 -15.78
CA ILE A 187 5.32 -5.21 -14.53
C ILE A 187 5.37 -4.10 -13.48
N MET A 188 4.36 -3.23 -13.45
CA MET A 188 4.32 -2.06 -12.55
C MET A 188 4.63 -2.39 -11.08
N GLY A 189 4.30 -3.61 -10.64
CA GLY A 189 4.61 -4.13 -9.31
C GLY A 189 6.08 -4.06 -8.90
N ILE A 190 7.03 -4.03 -9.84
CA ILE A 190 8.47 -3.90 -9.54
C ILE A 190 8.95 -2.45 -9.38
N GLY A 191 8.06 -1.47 -9.55
CA GLY A 191 8.35 -0.05 -9.34
C GLY A 191 9.10 0.29 -8.04
N PRO A 192 8.79 -0.33 -6.89
CA PRO A 192 9.54 -0.16 -5.64
C PRO A 192 11.04 -0.40 -5.78
N VAL A 193 11.46 -1.38 -6.59
CA VAL A 193 12.89 -1.69 -6.79
C VAL A 193 13.61 -0.47 -7.39
N ALA A 194 13.04 0.10 -8.44
CA ALA A 194 13.63 1.26 -9.11
C ALA A 194 13.61 2.51 -8.21
N ALA A 195 12.51 2.73 -7.47
CA ALA A 195 12.37 3.88 -6.57
C ALA A 195 13.31 3.80 -5.36
N THR A 196 13.38 2.64 -4.71
CA THR A 196 14.26 2.41 -3.56
C THR A 196 15.72 2.52 -3.96
N ASN A 197 16.17 1.86 -5.04
CA ASN A 197 17.56 1.98 -5.50
C ASN A 197 17.96 3.43 -5.82
N LYS A 198 17.06 4.18 -6.48
CA LYS A 198 17.27 5.60 -6.75
C LYS A 198 17.38 6.41 -5.46
N LEU A 199 16.53 6.15 -4.48
CA LEU A 199 16.55 6.81 -3.18
C LEU A 199 17.83 6.50 -2.41
N MET A 200 18.19 5.22 -2.26
CA MET A 200 19.38 4.76 -1.55
C MET A 200 20.65 5.42 -2.10
N LYS A 201 20.78 5.47 -3.44
CA LYS A 201 21.87 6.21 -4.10
C LYS A 201 21.84 7.72 -3.79
N LYS A 202 20.66 8.34 -3.75
CA LYS A 202 20.47 9.77 -3.49
C LYS A 202 20.89 10.16 -2.06
N ILE A 203 20.60 9.31 -1.07
CA ILE A 203 20.86 9.59 0.35
C ILE A 203 22.12 8.92 0.90
N GLY A 204 22.82 8.12 0.08
CA GLY A 204 24.06 7.45 0.48
C GLY A 204 23.87 6.33 1.50
N MET A 205 22.72 5.64 1.45
CA MET A 205 22.38 4.51 2.32
C MET A 205 22.20 3.22 1.52
N THR A 206 22.03 2.11 2.23
CA THR A 206 21.67 0.81 1.71
C THR A 206 20.39 0.30 2.37
N VAL A 207 19.76 -0.71 1.77
CA VAL A 207 18.59 -1.36 2.36
C VAL A 207 18.92 -2.06 3.68
N ASP A 208 20.16 -2.57 3.83
CA ASP A 208 20.62 -3.26 5.03
C ASP A 208 20.68 -2.33 6.26
N ASP A 209 20.76 -1.02 6.04
CA ASP A 209 20.74 -0.01 7.11
C ASP A 209 19.35 0.17 7.73
N MET A 210 18.29 -0.38 7.13
CA MET A 210 16.92 -0.21 7.61
C MET A 210 16.63 -1.17 8.76
N ASP A 211 16.01 -0.66 9.81
CA ASP A 211 15.55 -1.45 10.96
C ASP A 211 14.15 -2.01 10.73
N LEU A 212 13.30 -1.25 10.01
CA LEU A 212 11.95 -1.63 9.63
C LEU A 212 11.65 -1.23 8.18
N ILE A 213 10.88 -2.06 7.50
CA ILE A 213 10.49 -1.86 6.11
C ILE A 213 8.99 -2.10 5.98
N GLU A 214 8.28 -1.09 5.48
CA GLU A 214 6.91 -1.22 5.01
C GLU A 214 6.91 -1.19 3.47
N ALA A 215 6.71 -2.33 2.83
CA ALA A 215 6.55 -2.44 1.39
C ALA A 215 5.12 -2.90 1.06
N ASN A 216 4.35 -2.06 0.38
CA ASN A 216 2.92 -2.31 0.16
C ASN A 216 2.65 -3.61 -0.61
N GLU A 217 1.64 -4.34 -0.17
CA GLU A 217 1.29 -5.67 -0.68
C GLU A 217 0.07 -5.63 -1.60
N ALA A 218 0.13 -4.89 -2.70
CA ALA A 218 -0.97 -4.89 -3.68
C ALA A 218 -1.26 -6.32 -4.17
N PHE A 219 -0.19 -7.08 -4.40
CA PHE A 219 -0.23 -8.52 -4.68
C PHE A 219 0.98 -9.18 -4.03
N ALA A 220 0.85 -10.44 -3.59
CA ALA A 220 1.98 -11.22 -3.09
C ALA A 220 3.10 -11.32 -4.14
N ALA A 221 2.72 -11.46 -5.43
CA ALA A 221 3.65 -11.59 -6.55
C ALA A 221 4.69 -10.48 -6.60
N GLN A 222 4.22 -9.23 -6.54
CA GLN A 222 5.11 -8.08 -6.57
C GLN A 222 5.86 -7.89 -5.26
N SER A 223 5.26 -8.20 -4.11
CA SER A 223 5.95 -8.11 -2.81
C SER A 223 7.15 -9.05 -2.77
N ILE A 224 6.96 -10.30 -3.21
CA ILE A 224 8.02 -11.31 -3.26
C ILE A 224 9.12 -10.89 -4.24
N ALA A 225 8.77 -10.44 -5.44
CA ALA A 225 9.75 -9.98 -6.43
C ALA A 225 10.58 -8.79 -5.91
N VAL A 226 9.92 -7.79 -5.30
CA VAL A 226 10.58 -6.62 -4.71
C VAL A 226 11.49 -7.02 -3.56
N ALA A 227 11.02 -7.88 -2.65
CA ALA A 227 11.80 -8.35 -1.52
C ALA A 227 13.05 -9.12 -1.96
N ARG A 228 12.95 -9.95 -3.01
CA ARG A 228 14.10 -10.66 -3.59
C ARG A 228 15.13 -9.72 -4.21
N ASP A 229 14.68 -8.78 -5.04
CA ASP A 229 15.58 -7.86 -5.77
C ASP A 229 16.28 -6.87 -4.82
N LEU A 230 15.57 -6.39 -3.80
CA LEU A 230 16.13 -5.50 -2.78
C LEU A 230 16.75 -6.24 -1.60
N LYS A 231 16.67 -7.57 -1.58
CA LYS A 231 17.21 -8.45 -0.53
C LYS A 231 16.72 -8.07 0.86
N PHE A 232 15.42 -7.83 1.00
CA PHE A 232 14.84 -7.50 2.29
C PHE A 232 15.04 -8.63 3.30
N ASP A 233 15.39 -8.24 4.53
CA ASP A 233 15.28 -9.11 5.68
C ASP A 233 13.79 -9.26 6.04
N GLU A 234 13.26 -10.47 5.88
CA GLU A 234 11.85 -10.78 6.13
C GLU A 234 11.42 -10.50 7.57
N SER A 235 12.35 -10.51 8.52
CA SER A 235 12.08 -10.19 9.93
C SER A 235 11.80 -8.70 10.18
N LYS A 236 12.19 -7.85 9.22
CA LYS A 236 11.99 -6.39 9.23
C LYS A 236 10.86 -5.92 8.30
N LEU A 237 10.40 -6.79 7.40
CA LEU A 237 9.39 -6.48 6.38
C LEU A 237 7.97 -6.68 6.92
N ASN A 238 7.16 -5.61 6.85
CA ASN A 238 5.73 -5.58 7.17
C ASN A 238 5.44 -6.34 8.47
N VAL A 239 6.11 -5.96 9.56
CA VAL A 239 6.18 -6.77 10.79
C VAL A 239 4.82 -6.90 11.50
N ASN A 240 3.88 -6.02 11.18
CA ASN A 240 2.50 -6.03 11.67
C ASN A 240 1.50 -6.54 10.60
N GLY A 241 1.99 -7.12 9.50
CA GLY A 241 1.18 -7.49 8.34
C GLY A 241 1.00 -6.33 7.35
N GLY A 242 0.63 -6.64 6.11
CA GLY A 242 0.49 -5.64 5.05
C GLY A 242 -0.88 -5.64 4.38
N ALA A 243 -0.94 -5.10 3.17
CA ALA A 243 -2.18 -4.80 2.46
C ALA A 243 -2.98 -6.04 2.03
N ILE A 244 -2.39 -7.23 1.98
CA ILE A 244 -3.17 -8.46 1.75
C ILE A 244 -4.12 -8.73 2.93
N ALA A 245 -3.73 -8.35 4.14
CA ALA A 245 -4.55 -8.45 5.34
C ALA A 245 -5.33 -7.17 5.61
N LEU A 246 -4.64 -6.03 5.68
CA LEU A 246 -5.20 -4.74 6.08
C LEU A 246 -6.06 -4.08 4.98
N GLY A 247 -5.79 -4.40 3.72
CA GLY A 247 -6.43 -3.77 2.58
C GLY A 247 -5.62 -2.66 1.91
N HIS A 248 -6.12 -2.22 0.75
CA HIS A 248 -5.45 -1.27 -0.14
C HIS A 248 -6.39 -0.16 -0.63
N PRO A 249 -6.74 0.83 0.22
CA PRO A 249 -7.41 2.05 -0.23
C PRO A 249 -6.43 2.86 -1.08
N VAL A 250 -6.58 2.82 -2.42
CA VAL A 250 -5.54 3.22 -3.39
C VAL A 250 -4.93 4.60 -3.08
N GLY A 251 -5.75 5.64 -2.99
CA GLY A 251 -5.31 7.01 -2.70
C GLY A 251 -4.71 7.22 -1.30
N ALA A 252 -4.99 6.35 -0.32
CA ALA A 252 -4.50 6.48 1.05
C ALA A 252 -3.29 5.59 1.37
N SER A 253 -3.09 4.51 0.61
CA SER A 253 -2.20 3.41 1.01
C SER A 253 -0.75 3.82 1.20
N GLY A 254 -0.25 4.74 0.37
CA GLY A 254 1.12 5.24 0.52
C GLY A 254 1.36 5.98 1.85
N CYS A 255 0.38 6.77 2.31
CA CYS A 255 0.47 7.40 3.62
C CYS A 255 0.17 6.40 4.74
N ARG A 256 -0.75 5.45 4.53
CA ARG A 256 -1.10 4.42 5.53
C ARG A 256 0.12 3.59 5.92
N ILE A 257 0.89 3.08 4.95
CA ILE A 257 2.10 2.30 5.27
C ILE A 257 3.16 3.15 6.00
N LEU A 258 3.24 4.46 5.71
CA LEU A 258 4.16 5.35 6.41
C LEU A 258 3.71 5.60 7.85
N VAL A 259 2.40 5.75 8.10
CA VAL A 259 1.84 5.86 9.44
C VAL A 259 2.18 4.60 10.25
N THR A 260 1.86 3.42 9.73
CA THR A 260 2.19 2.15 10.39
C THR A 260 3.68 2.01 10.68
N LEU A 261 4.55 2.40 9.72
CA LEU A 261 6.01 2.41 9.91
C LEU A 261 6.42 3.33 11.09
N LEU A 262 5.94 4.57 11.12
CA LEU A 262 6.31 5.55 12.15
C LEU A 262 5.90 5.08 13.56
N HIS A 263 4.71 4.50 13.69
CA HIS A 263 4.22 3.97 14.96
C HIS A 263 4.99 2.72 15.41
N GLU A 264 5.30 1.78 14.51
CA GLU A 264 6.07 0.60 14.90
C GLU A 264 7.54 0.94 15.18
N MET A 265 8.13 1.90 14.46
CA MET A 265 9.46 2.41 14.78
C MET A 265 9.52 2.99 16.19
N GLN A 266 8.48 3.71 16.62
CA GLN A 266 8.38 4.20 18.00
C GLN A 266 8.29 3.07 19.02
N LYS A 267 7.53 2.03 18.73
CA LYS A 267 7.32 0.88 19.64
C LYS A 267 8.58 0.03 19.79
N ARG A 268 9.41 -0.05 18.75
CA ARG A 268 10.64 -0.86 18.74
C ARG A 268 11.93 -0.07 18.99
N ASP A 269 11.83 1.25 19.19
CA ASP A 269 12.98 2.17 19.19
C ASP A 269 13.87 1.98 17.94
N ALA A 270 13.24 1.69 16.80
CA ALA A 270 13.92 1.52 15.52
C ALA A 270 14.34 2.89 14.99
N LYS A 271 15.56 2.98 14.46
CA LYS A 271 16.18 4.26 14.08
C LYS A 271 15.96 4.59 12.62
N LYS A 272 15.95 3.60 11.71
CA LYS A 272 15.77 3.81 10.26
C LYS A 272 14.61 3.01 9.70
N GLY A 273 13.73 3.68 8.97
CA GLY A 273 12.56 3.08 8.34
C GLY A 273 12.48 3.37 6.85
N LEU A 274 12.08 2.36 6.07
CA LEU A 274 11.77 2.49 4.65
C LEU A 274 10.28 2.23 4.41
N ALA A 275 9.60 3.14 3.72
CA ALA A 275 8.26 2.90 3.16
C ALA A 275 8.31 2.95 1.63
N THR A 276 7.75 1.95 0.93
CA THR A 276 7.80 1.85 -0.53
C THR A 276 6.56 1.17 -1.12
N LEU A 277 6.11 1.60 -2.30
CA LEU A 277 4.99 0.95 -3.02
C LEU A 277 5.06 1.10 -4.54
N CYS A 278 4.44 0.14 -5.23
CA CYS A 278 4.19 0.18 -6.66
C CYS A 278 3.01 1.10 -6.97
N ILE A 279 2.93 1.55 -8.23
CA ILE A 279 1.90 2.45 -8.73
C ILE A 279 1.48 1.99 -10.13
N GLY A 280 0.17 1.88 -10.35
CA GLY A 280 -0.42 1.54 -11.64
C GLY A 280 0.09 2.46 -12.77
N GLY A 281 0.23 1.92 -13.98
CA GLY A 281 0.85 2.62 -15.09
C GLY A 281 2.39 2.61 -15.08
N GLY A 282 3.03 1.86 -14.19
CA GLY A 282 4.47 1.57 -14.25
C GLY A 282 5.33 2.55 -13.46
N MET A 283 5.01 2.81 -12.19
CA MET A 283 5.84 3.64 -11.32
C MET A 283 6.03 2.99 -9.94
N GLY A 284 6.97 3.53 -9.17
CA GLY A 284 7.09 3.26 -7.74
C GLY A 284 7.52 4.52 -6.99
N CYS A 285 7.23 4.54 -5.70
CA CYS A 285 7.68 5.57 -4.77
C CYS A 285 8.33 4.94 -3.54
N ALA A 286 9.34 5.61 -3.00
CA ALA A 286 10.02 5.21 -1.79
C ALA A 286 10.34 6.44 -0.93
N THR A 287 10.35 6.26 0.39
CA THR A 287 10.80 7.25 1.36
C THR A 287 11.55 6.61 2.51
N VAL A 288 12.57 7.31 3.02
CA VAL A 288 13.30 6.93 4.24
C VAL A 288 13.07 7.98 5.31
N VAL A 289 12.83 7.51 6.53
CA VAL A 289 12.69 8.32 7.73
C VAL A 289 13.64 7.83 8.82
N GLU A 290 14.09 8.74 9.67
CA GLU A 290 15.02 8.47 10.76
C GLU A 290 14.50 8.98 12.11
N ARG A 291 14.87 8.29 13.18
CA ARG A 291 14.58 8.65 14.58
C ARG A 291 15.86 8.79 15.37
N ASP A 292 15.86 9.74 16.30
CA ASP A 292 16.91 9.90 17.31
C ASP A 292 16.88 8.78 18.36
#